data_AF-A0A9D9MP54-F1
#
_entry.id   AF-A0A9D9MP54-F1
#
_cell.length_a   1.000
_cell.length_b   1.000
_cell.length_c   1.000
_cell.angle_alpha   90.00
_cell.angle_beta   90.00
_cell.angle_gamma   90.00
#
_symmetry.space_group_name_H-M   'P 1'
#
loop_
_entity.id
_entity.type
_entity.pdbx_description
1 polymer ?
#
loop_
_entity_poly.entity_id
_entity_poly.type
_entity_poly.pdbx_seq_one_letter_code
_entity_poly.pdbx_strand_id
1 'polypeptide(L)'
;MGQIIPQYNTEQLNLHSKEIVAMTTGEVVNIENANIFKSTITNKVAINYSNFVFLETNQIILLLEKGLKHEELALLVILSSQIQMESNICIQDSEIPHTTESIAKFINCSQQSAKRKLNKLIAIGTIYYGPVNRKSKKVYVINPHIIKKGKVIRQNIVRIFQAIHLNIKNIKGE
;
A
#
# COMPACT_ATOMS: atom_id res chain seq x y z
N MET A 1 16.52 -0.95 -5.65
CA MET A 1 16.59 -0.44 -4.27
C MET A 1 16.03 0.96 -4.22
N GLY A 2 15.46 1.39 -3.09
CA GLY A 2 14.91 2.74 -2.97
C GLY A 2 16.00 3.81 -3.00
N GLN A 3 15.66 5.00 -3.48
CA GLN A 3 16.59 6.14 -3.52
C GLN A 3 16.53 6.91 -2.20
N ILE A 4 17.69 7.18 -1.59
CA ILE A 4 17.80 7.98 -0.37
C ILE A 4 17.79 9.46 -0.77
N ILE A 5 16.82 10.21 -0.26
CA ILE A 5 16.62 11.62 -0.56
C ILE A 5 16.67 12.39 0.78
N PRO A 6 17.60 13.35 0.95
CA PRO A 6 17.60 14.21 2.14
C PRO A 6 16.29 14.98 2.26
N GLN A 7 15.74 15.04 3.46
CA GLN A 7 14.57 15.88 3.75
C GLN A 7 15.00 17.27 4.20
N TYR A 8 14.34 18.27 3.64
CA TYR A 8 14.52 19.68 3.98
C TYR A 8 13.22 20.24 4.56
N ASN A 9 13.37 21.12 5.55
CA ASN A 9 12.31 22.05 5.90
C ASN A 9 12.47 23.27 5.00
N THR A 10 11.42 23.56 4.22
CA THR A 10 11.38 24.73 3.34
C THR A 10 10.43 25.76 3.91
N GLU A 11 10.92 26.96 4.11
CA GLU A 11 10.12 28.11 4.52
C GLU A 11 10.14 29.14 3.39
N GLN A 12 8.97 29.62 2.97
CA GLN A 12 8.89 30.73 2.01
C GLN A 12 9.26 32.02 2.73
N LEU A 13 10.22 32.75 2.17
CA LEU A 13 10.61 34.06 2.66
C LEU A 13 9.67 35.12 2.08
N ASN A 14 9.02 35.87 2.95
CA ASN A 14 8.26 37.06 2.56
C ASN A 14 9.22 38.25 2.47
N LEU A 15 9.80 38.45 1.29
CA LEU A 15 10.69 39.57 1.02
C LEU A 15 9.89 40.73 0.42
N HIS A 16 10.06 41.93 0.97
CA HIS A 16 9.52 43.16 0.39
C HIS A 16 10.47 43.79 -0.66
N SER A 17 11.70 43.28 -0.74
CA SER A 17 12.70 43.68 -1.72
C SER A 17 12.49 42.98 -3.06
N LYS A 18 12.75 43.70 -4.15
CA LYS A 18 12.65 43.16 -5.52
C LYS A 18 13.97 42.61 -6.05
N GLU A 19 15.03 42.64 -5.25
CA GLU A 19 16.37 42.28 -5.67
C GLU A 19 17.11 41.50 -4.57
N ILE A 20 18.02 40.61 -4.98
CA ILE A 20 19.01 39.95 -4.13
C ILE A 20 20.39 40.25 -4.71
N VAL A 21 21.35 40.57 -3.84
CA VAL A 21 22.75 40.81 -4.22
C VAL A 21 23.63 39.65 -3.76
N ALA A 22 24.38 39.06 -4.69
CA ALA A 22 25.41 38.10 -4.38
C ALA A 22 26.62 38.83 -3.77
N MET A 23 26.86 38.64 -2.47
CA MET A 23 27.91 39.37 -1.74
C MET A 23 29.33 39.15 -2.28
N THR A 24 29.59 38.06 -2.99
CA THR A 24 30.92 37.70 -3.52
C THR A 24 31.20 38.28 -4.90
N THR A 25 30.18 38.39 -5.76
CA THR A 25 30.33 38.84 -7.16
C THR A 25 29.76 40.23 -7.39
N GLY A 26 28.91 40.73 -6.48
CA GLY A 26 28.14 41.96 -6.67
C GLY A 26 26.99 41.82 -7.66
N GLU A 27 26.72 40.61 -8.17
CA GLU A 27 25.64 40.37 -9.11
C GLU A 27 24.28 40.62 -8.43
N VAL A 28 23.42 41.35 -9.14
CA VAL A 28 22.07 41.67 -8.68
C VAL A 28 21.07 40.84 -9.48
N VAL A 29 20.21 40.11 -8.77
CA VAL A 29 19.14 39.30 -9.35
C VAL A 29 17.79 39.90 -8.97
N ASN A 30 16.99 40.25 -9.98
CA ASN A 30 15.62 40.70 -9.77
C ASN A 30 14.71 39.50 -9.41
N ILE A 31 13.97 39.64 -8.32
CA ILE A 31 13.10 38.62 -7.71
C ILE A 31 11.64 39.08 -7.58
N GLU A 32 11.23 40.16 -8.26
CA GLU A 32 9.89 40.76 -8.14
C GLU A 32 8.75 39.75 -8.36
N ASN A 33 8.98 38.69 -9.15
CA ASN A 33 8.03 37.62 -9.41
C ASN A 33 8.53 36.23 -8.95
N ALA A 34 9.57 36.18 -8.12
CA ALA A 34 10.17 34.93 -7.66
C ALA A 34 9.69 34.57 -6.25
N ASN A 35 9.39 33.28 -6.03
CA ASN A 35 9.20 32.75 -4.69
C ASN A 35 10.55 32.30 -4.13
N ILE A 36 11.03 32.98 -3.10
CA ILE A 36 12.30 32.65 -2.45
C ILE A 36 12.02 31.73 -1.25
N PHE A 37 12.76 30.62 -1.18
CA PHE A 37 12.63 29.65 -0.10
C PHE A 37 13.96 29.47 0.63
N LYS A 38 13.90 29.39 1.95
CA LYS A 38 15.01 28.94 2.80
C LYS A 38 14.84 27.46 3.09
N SER A 39 15.82 26.67 2.70
CA SER A 39 15.85 25.22 2.96
C SER A 39 16.82 24.90 4.10
N THR A 40 16.36 24.18 5.12
CA THR A 40 17.20 23.68 6.23
C THR A 40 17.17 22.16 6.27
N ILE A 41 18.33 21.52 6.43
CA ILE A 41 18.45 20.06 6.50
C ILE A 41 17.81 19.56 7.80
N THR A 42 17.02 18.49 7.71
CA THR A 42 16.25 17.97 8.86
C THR A 42 16.91 16.77 9.57
N ASN A 43 18.13 16.40 9.18
CA ASN A 43 18.80 15.13 9.55
C ASN A 43 17.95 13.87 9.26
N LYS A 44 16.89 14.00 8.46
CA LYS A 44 16.04 12.90 8.03
C LYS A 44 16.29 12.62 6.55
N VAL A 45 16.06 11.37 6.17
CA VAL A 45 16.05 10.93 4.78
C VAL A 45 14.71 10.29 4.47
N ALA A 46 14.20 10.54 3.26
CA ALA A 46 13.14 9.73 2.67
C ALA A 46 13.79 8.61 1.85
N ILE A 47 13.17 7.43 1.85
CA ILE A 47 13.53 6.35 0.92
C ILE A 47 12.40 6.23 -0.09
N ASN A 48 12.68 6.61 -1.33
CA ASN A 48 11.70 6.56 -2.40
C ASN A 48 11.72 5.20 -3.09
N TYR A 49 10.59 4.48 -3.03
CA TYR A 49 10.37 3.22 -3.74
C TYR A 49 9.36 3.45 -4.86
N SER A 50 9.62 2.91 -6.05
CA SER A 50 8.65 2.91 -7.15
C SER A 50 7.47 1.95 -6.92
N ASN A 51 7.69 0.89 -6.14
CA ASN A 51 6.69 -0.12 -5.83
C ASN A 51 6.82 -0.54 -4.36
N PHE A 52 5.84 -0.17 -3.54
CA PHE A 52 5.78 -0.55 -2.15
C PHE A 52 4.32 -0.70 -1.71
N VAL A 53 4.13 -1.40 -0.60
CA VAL A 53 2.83 -1.58 0.04
C VAL A 53 2.88 -1.04 1.47
N PHE A 54 1.73 -0.58 1.95
CA PHE A 54 1.52 -0.24 3.35
C PHE A 54 0.96 -1.46 4.06
N LEU A 55 1.54 -1.80 5.21
CA LEU A 55 1.04 -2.84 6.10
C LEU A 55 0.63 -2.17 7.42
N GLU A 56 -0.60 -2.41 7.87
CA GLU A 56 -1.07 -1.94 9.18
C GLU A 56 -0.62 -2.94 10.24
N THR A 57 0.31 -2.52 11.10
CA THR A 57 1.03 -3.41 12.02
C THR A 57 0.14 -3.92 13.16
N ASN A 58 -0.83 -3.12 13.64
CA ASN A 58 -1.75 -3.55 14.69
C ASN A 58 -2.69 -4.65 14.21
N GLN A 59 -3.16 -4.56 12.95
CA GLN A 59 -3.96 -5.59 12.31
C GLN A 59 -3.16 -6.89 12.14
N ILE A 60 -1.87 -6.81 11.81
CA ILE A 60 -1.01 -8.01 11.75
C ILE A 60 -0.95 -8.70 13.11
N ILE A 61 -0.74 -7.95 14.19
CA ILE A 61 -0.72 -8.49 15.56
C ILE A 61 -2.07 -9.17 15.88
N LEU A 62 -3.19 -8.49 15.63
CA LEU A 62 -4.53 -9.04 15.84
C LEU A 62 -4.80 -10.32 15.03
N LEU A 63 -4.25 -10.43 13.82
CA LEU A 63 -4.40 -11.63 12.99
C LEU A 63 -3.62 -12.82 13.55
N LEU A 64 -2.41 -12.58 14.07
CA LEU A 64 -1.60 -13.60 14.73
C LEU A 64 -2.34 -14.15 15.98
N GLU A 65 -2.91 -13.26 16.79
CA GLU A 65 -3.75 -13.64 17.94
C GLU A 65 -4.98 -14.45 17.55
N LYS A 66 -5.55 -14.19 16.36
CA LYS A 66 -6.67 -14.96 15.77
C LYS A 66 -6.23 -16.28 15.11
N GLY A 67 -4.98 -16.69 15.30
CA GLY A 67 -4.47 -17.97 14.83
C GLY A 67 -4.03 -17.99 13.37
N LEU A 68 -3.68 -16.82 12.80
CA LEU A 68 -2.93 -16.75 11.55
C LEU A 68 -1.50 -17.28 11.81
N LYS A 69 -1.08 -18.28 11.04
CA LYS A 69 0.27 -18.85 11.15
C LYS A 69 1.29 -18.02 10.37
N HIS A 70 2.56 -18.14 10.76
CA HIS A 70 3.68 -17.51 10.05
C HIS A 70 3.71 -17.85 8.55
N GLU A 71 3.39 -19.09 8.16
CA GLU A 71 3.32 -19.49 6.74
C GLU A 71 2.22 -18.76 5.96
N GLU A 72 1.11 -18.43 6.62
CA GLU A 72 -0.03 -17.73 6.01
C GLU A 72 0.23 -16.22 5.95
N LEU A 73 0.87 -15.66 6.97
CA LEU A 73 1.36 -14.28 6.95
C LEU A 73 2.41 -14.07 5.85
N ALA A 74 3.36 -15.00 5.70
CA ALA A 74 4.33 -14.97 4.62
C ALA A 74 3.64 -14.98 3.25
N LEU A 75 2.64 -15.85 3.06
CA LEU A 75 1.84 -15.86 1.83
C LEU A 75 1.14 -14.52 1.59
N LEU A 76 0.53 -13.92 2.63
CA LEU A 76 -0.15 -12.63 2.52
C LEU A 76 0.80 -11.51 2.09
N VAL A 77 2.01 -11.47 2.67
CA VAL A 77 3.06 -10.52 2.28
C VAL A 77 3.54 -10.77 0.85
N ILE A 78 3.74 -12.03 0.45
CA ILE A 78 4.13 -12.37 -0.92
C ILE A 78 3.05 -11.91 -1.91
N LEU A 79 1.78 -12.21 -1.65
CA LEU A 79 0.65 -11.78 -2.50
C LEU A 79 0.50 -10.26 -2.55
N SER A 80 0.91 -9.54 -1.51
CA SER A 80 0.89 -8.06 -1.53
C SER A 80 1.77 -7.47 -2.62
N SER A 81 2.84 -8.18 -3.03
CA SER A 81 3.67 -7.73 -4.15
C SER A 81 2.93 -7.78 -5.50
N GLN A 82 1.87 -8.59 -5.59
CA GLN A 82 1.07 -8.86 -6.78
C GLN A 82 -0.25 -8.09 -6.78
N ILE A 83 -0.43 -7.09 -5.90
CA ILE A 83 -1.68 -6.31 -5.91
C ILE A 83 -1.63 -5.15 -6.89
N GLN A 84 -2.73 -4.96 -7.60
CA GLN A 84 -2.96 -3.81 -8.46
C GLN A 84 -3.39 -2.60 -7.61
N MET A 85 -2.91 -1.41 -8.02
CA MET A 85 -3.21 -0.15 -7.32
C MET A 85 -4.72 0.14 -7.35
N GLU A 86 -5.23 0.78 -6.29
CA GLU A 86 -6.64 1.13 -6.06
C GLU A 86 -7.62 -0.04 -5.91
N SER A 87 -7.39 -1.17 -6.58
CA SER A 87 -8.27 -2.33 -6.59
C SER A 87 -7.89 -3.37 -5.53
N ASN A 88 -6.61 -3.42 -5.14
CA ASN A 88 -6.07 -4.43 -4.23
C ASN A 88 -6.28 -5.88 -4.70
N ILE A 89 -6.60 -6.06 -5.99
CA ILE A 89 -6.78 -7.36 -6.63
C ILE A 89 -5.40 -7.97 -6.86
N CYS A 90 -5.23 -9.27 -6.58
CA CYS A 90 -4.01 -10.00 -6.93
C CYS A 90 -3.99 -10.28 -8.44
N ILE A 91 -3.06 -9.65 -9.14
CA ILE A 91 -2.92 -9.62 -10.59
C ILE A 91 -1.52 -10.14 -10.95
N GLN A 92 -1.43 -10.95 -12.00
CA GLN A 92 -0.18 -11.37 -12.62
C GLN A 92 0.39 -10.23 -13.47
N ASP A 93 1.67 -10.30 -13.83
CA ASP A 93 2.35 -9.30 -14.68
C ASP A 93 1.62 -8.98 -16.01
N SER A 94 0.73 -9.86 -16.47
CA SER A 94 -0.09 -9.71 -17.69
C SER A 94 -1.45 -9.03 -17.48
N GLU A 95 -1.68 -8.37 -16.33
CA GLU A 95 -2.99 -7.81 -15.92
C GLU A 95 -4.10 -8.88 -15.76
N ILE A 96 -3.71 -10.17 -15.71
CA ILE A 96 -4.63 -11.29 -15.52
C ILE A 96 -4.74 -11.61 -14.02
N PRO A 97 -5.95 -11.67 -13.44
CA PRO A 97 -6.11 -12.07 -12.05
C PRO A 97 -5.50 -13.43 -11.74
N HIS A 98 -4.82 -13.51 -10.61
CA HIS A 98 -4.27 -14.77 -10.12
C HIS A 98 -5.38 -15.80 -9.86
N THR A 99 -5.13 -17.03 -10.29
CA THR A 99 -5.85 -18.24 -9.86
C THR A 99 -5.08 -18.96 -8.74
N THR A 100 -5.71 -19.90 -8.03
CA THR A 100 -5.01 -20.75 -7.06
C THR A 100 -3.82 -21.48 -7.68
N GLU A 101 -3.95 -21.94 -8.93
CA GLU A 101 -2.87 -22.62 -9.65
C GLU A 101 -1.71 -21.67 -9.92
N SER A 102 -1.99 -20.46 -10.44
CA SER A 102 -0.94 -19.47 -10.69
C SER A 102 -0.24 -19.02 -9.40
N ILE A 103 -0.98 -18.89 -8.29
CA ILE A 103 -0.39 -18.58 -6.97
C ILE A 103 0.50 -19.73 -6.51
N ALA A 104 0.05 -20.98 -6.66
CA ALA A 104 0.82 -22.15 -6.27
C ALA A 104 2.15 -22.24 -7.02
N LYS A 105 2.13 -21.96 -8.34
CA LYS A 105 3.34 -21.85 -9.17
C LYS A 105 4.22 -20.70 -8.69
N PHE A 106 3.65 -19.52 -8.44
CA PHE A 106 4.38 -18.33 -7.99
C PHE A 106 5.11 -18.54 -6.66
N ILE A 107 4.49 -19.23 -5.70
CA ILE A 107 5.09 -19.51 -4.38
C ILE A 107 5.79 -20.88 -4.31
N ASN A 108 5.95 -21.56 -5.45
CA ASN A 108 6.58 -22.86 -5.58
C ASN A 108 6.05 -23.93 -4.59
N CYS A 109 4.75 -24.18 -4.60
CA CYS A 109 4.14 -25.26 -3.81
C CYS A 109 3.02 -25.97 -4.57
N SER A 110 2.48 -27.06 -4.00
CA SER A 110 1.35 -27.75 -4.60
C SER A 110 0.08 -26.89 -4.59
N GLN A 111 -0.77 -27.03 -5.62
CA GLN A 111 -2.04 -26.32 -5.71
C GLN A 111 -2.95 -26.58 -4.49
N GLN A 112 -2.94 -27.80 -3.95
CA GLN A 112 -3.69 -28.15 -2.74
C GLN A 112 -3.16 -27.40 -1.51
N SER A 113 -1.84 -27.28 -1.37
CA SER A 113 -1.22 -26.53 -0.28
C SER A 113 -1.55 -25.03 -0.37
N ALA A 114 -1.45 -24.44 -1.58
CA ALA A 114 -1.84 -23.06 -1.82
C ALA A 114 -3.34 -22.85 -1.51
N LYS A 115 -4.21 -23.75 -1.99
CA LYS A 115 -5.66 -23.71 -1.74
C LYS A 115 -5.97 -23.74 -0.25
N ARG A 116 -5.32 -24.62 0.52
CA ARG A 116 -5.48 -24.69 1.98
C ARG A 116 -5.17 -23.35 2.64
N LYS A 117 -4.01 -22.75 2.32
CA LYS A 117 -3.59 -21.46 2.89
C LYS A 117 -4.52 -20.31 2.48
N LEU A 118 -4.91 -20.25 1.20
CA LEU A 118 -5.85 -19.24 0.68
C LEU A 118 -7.22 -19.35 1.36
N ASN A 119 -7.76 -20.55 1.52
CA ASN A 119 -9.03 -20.75 2.22
C ASN A 119 -8.96 -20.29 3.68
N LYS A 120 -7.82 -20.49 4.35
CA LYS A 120 -7.61 -20.00 5.72
C LYS A 120 -7.58 -18.47 5.77
N LEU A 121 -6.88 -17.83 4.83
CA LEU A 121 -6.84 -16.37 4.68
C LEU A 121 -8.25 -15.80 4.40
N ILE A 122 -9.04 -16.49 3.57
CA ILE A 122 -10.44 -16.13 3.32
C ILE A 122 -11.29 -16.26 4.58
N ALA A 123 -11.16 -17.36 5.31
CA ALA A 123 -11.92 -17.61 6.53
C ALA A 123 -11.65 -16.56 7.63
N ILE A 124 -10.42 -16.04 7.70
CA ILE A 124 -10.03 -15.00 8.66
C ILE A 124 -10.35 -13.57 8.13
N GLY A 125 -10.75 -13.45 6.87
CA GLY A 125 -11.13 -12.17 6.25
C GLY A 125 -9.95 -11.29 5.85
N THR A 126 -8.76 -11.86 5.70
CA THR A 126 -7.58 -11.15 5.18
C THR A 126 -7.60 -11.06 3.66
N ILE A 127 -8.27 -12.01 3.00
CA ILE A 127 -8.47 -12.06 1.56
C ILE A 127 -9.95 -12.33 1.27
N TYR A 128 -10.46 -11.75 0.18
CA TYR A 128 -11.74 -12.11 -0.41
C TYR A 128 -11.51 -12.87 -1.72
N TYR A 129 -12.31 -13.91 -1.98
CA TYR A 129 -12.34 -14.58 -3.27
C TYR A 129 -13.75 -14.59 -3.85
N GLY A 130 -13.96 -13.80 -4.90
CA GLY A 130 -15.27 -13.66 -5.52
C GLY A 130 -15.30 -12.57 -6.58
N PRO A 131 -16.47 -12.31 -7.19
CA PRO A 131 -16.62 -11.21 -8.14
C PRO A 131 -16.51 -9.86 -7.41
N VAL A 132 -15.82 -8.89 -8.01
CA VAL A 132 -15.71 -7.49 -7.52
C VAL A 132 -16.85 -6.63 -8.06
N ASN A 133 -17.41 -7.01 -9.21
CA ASN A 133 -18.61 -6.44 -9.80
C ASN A 133 -19.45 -7.56 -10.45
N ARG A 134 -20.72 -7.29 -10.76
CA ARG A 134 -21.68 -8.31 -11.26
C ARG A 134 -21.23 -9.08 -12.50
N LYS A 135 -20.34 -8.49 -13.32
CA LYS A 135 -19.85 -9.08 -14.58
C LYS A 135 -18.42 -9.62 -14.50
N SER A 136 -17.73 -9.44 -13.38
CA SER A 136 -16.34 -9.88 -13.21
C SER A 136 -16.24 -11.36 -12.90
N LYS A 137 -15.15 -11.98 -13.39
CA LYS A 137 -14.71 -13.29 -12.92
C LYS A 137 -14.34 -13.20 -11.43
N LYS A 138 -14.30 -14.34 -10.75
CA LYS A 138 -13.83 -14.41 -9.36
C LYS A 138 -12.34 -14.06 -9.30
N VAL A 139 -11.98 -13.21 -8.35
CA VAL A 139 -10.59 -12.77 -8.14
C VAL A 139 -10.25 -12.79 -6.67
N TYR A 140 -8.96 -12.89 -6.36
CA TYR A 140 -8.46 -12.68 -5.00
C TYR A 140 -8.26 -11.19 -4.77
N VAL A 141 -8.78 -10.68 -3.67
CA VAL A 141 -8.62 -9.29 -3.24
C VAL A 141 -8.05 -9.28 -1.84
N ILE A 142 -6.95 -8.56 -1.62
CA ILE A 142 -6.39 -8.39 -0.27
C ILE A 142 -7.15 -7.29 0.46
N ASN A 143 -7.48 -7.54 1.73
CA ASN A 143 -8.19 -6.59 2.57
C ASN A 143 -7.39 -5.27 2.71
N PRO A 144 -7.90 -4.14 2.18
CA PRO A 144 -7.19 -2.87 2.19
C PRO A 144 -7.03 -2.25 3.58
N HIS A 145 -7.75 -2.75 4.59
CA HIS A 145 -7.56 -2.34 5.99
C HIS A 145 -6.31 -2.97 6.63
N ILE A 146 -5.73 -3.99 6.00
CA ILE A 146 -4.53 -4.68 6.50
C ILE A 146 -3.34 -4.33 5.61
N ILE A 147 -3.48 -4.48 4.29
CA ILE A 147 -2.42 -4.20 3.33
C ILE A 147 -2.99 -3.44 2.15
N LYS A 148 -2.32 -2.37 1.70
CA LYS A 148 -2.72 -1.63 0.50
C LYS A 148 -1.54 -1.10 -0.29
N LYS A 149 -1.74 -0.95 -1.60
CA LYS A 149 -0.79 -0.27 -2.50
C LYS A 149 -1.28 1.12 -2.82
N GLY A 150 -0.46 2.13 -2.51
CA GLY A 150 -0.83 3.54 -2.66
C GLY A 150 -1.73 4.07 -1.54
N LYS A 151 -2.11 5.35 -1.66
CA LYS A 151 -2.91 6.06 -0.64
C LYS A 151 -4.42 5.88 -0.83
N VAL A 152 -4.85 5.71 -2.08
CA VAL A 152 -6.26 5.69 -2.49
C VAL A 152 -6.70 4.26 -2.83
N ILE A 153 -7.91 3.90 -2.43
CA ILE A 153 -8.55 2.61 -2.72
C ILE A 153 -9.98 2.89 -3.22
N ARG A 154 -10.43 2.13 -4.21
CA ARG A 154 -11.79 2.26 -4.75
C ARG A 154 -12.82 1.86 -3.69
N GLN A 155 -13.87 2.67 -3.56
CA GLN A 155 -14.88 2.48 -2.52
C GLN A 155 -15.57 1.11 -2.60
N ASN A 156 -15.79 0.56 -3.79
CA ASN A 156 -16.40 -0.75 -3.97
C ASN A 156 -15.55 -1.88 -3.35
N ILE A 157 -14.22 -1.75 -3.35
CA ILE A 157 -13.31 -2.70 -2.71
C ILE A 157 -13.46 -2.64 -1.19
N VAL A 158 -13.49 -1.43 -0.63
CA VAL A 158 -13.68 -1.24 0.82
C VAL A 158 -15.02 -1.85 1.28
N ARG A 159 -16.09 -1.66 0.51
CA ARG A 159 -17.42 -2.21 0.83
C ARG A 159 -17.46 -3.73 0.93
N ILE A 160 -16.65 -4.45 0.13
CA ILE A 160 -16.54 -5.92 0.23
C ILE A 160 -16.13 -6.33 1.65
N PHE A 161 -15.15 -5.63 2.22
CA PHE A 161 -14.61 -5.96 3.54
C PHE A 161 -15.41 -5.38 4.70
N GLN A 162 -16.17 -4.32 4.50
CA GLN A 162 -17.14 -3.84 5.49
C GLN A 162 -18.22 -4.90 5.79
N ALA A 163 -18.75 -5.55 4.76
CA ALA A 163 -19.71 -6.65 4.93
C ALA A 163 -19.12 -7.85 5.67
N ILE A 164 -17.85 -8.18 5.40
CA ILE A 164 -17.12 -9.26 6.08
C ILE A 164 -16.89 -8.91 7.56
N HIS A 165 -16.56 -7.65 7.87
CA HIS A 165 -16.33 -7.19 9.25
C HIS A 165 -17.61 -7.18 10.10
N LEU A 166 -18.77 -6.84 9.51
CA LEU A 166 -20.07 -6.88 10.19
C LEU A 166 -20.46 -8.31 10.60
N ASN A 167 -20.15 -9.31 9.78
CA ASN A 167 -20.41 -10.71 10.12
C ASN A 167 -19.51 -11.22 11.26
N ILE A 168 -18.31 -10.67 11.45
CA ILE A 168 -17.42 -11.06 12.56
C ILE A 168 -17.87 -10.41 13.88
N LYS A 169 -18.45 -9.20 13.84
CA LYS A 169 -19.05 -8.56 15.02
C LYS A 169 -20.33 -9.28 15.43
N ASN A 170 -21.23 -9.64 14.52
CA ASN A 170 -22.48 -10.33 14.89
C ASN A 170 -22.30 -11.77 15.46
N ILE A 171 -21.12 -12.37 15.32
CA ILE A 171 -20.80 -13.68 15.93
C ILE A 171 -20.26 -13.51 17.36
N LYS A 172 -19.71 -12.33 17.69
CA LYS A 172 -19.36 -11.94 19.06
C LYS A 172 -20.46 -11.01 19.55
N GLY A 173 -21.52 -11.55 20.16
CA GLY A 173 -22.66 -10.76 20.64
C GLY A 173 -22.28 -9.52 21.45
N GLU A 174 -22.04 -8.42 20.74
CA GLU A 174 -21.93 -7.03 21.15
C GLU A 174 -22.91 -6.24 20.30
#